data_AF-A0A0K8UL79-F1
#
_entry.id   AF-A0A0K8UL79-F1
#
_cell.length_a   1.000
_cell.length_b   1.000
_cell.length_c   1.000
_cell.angle_alpha   90.00
_cell.angle_beta   90.00
_cell.angle_gamma   90.00
#
_symmetry.space_group_name_H-M   'P 1'
#
loop_
_entity.id
_entity.type
_entity.pdbx_description
1 polymer ?
#
loop_
_entity_poly.entity_id
_entity_poly.type
_entity_poly.pdbx_seq_one_letter_code
_entity_poly.pdbx_strand_id
1 'polypeptide(L)'
;ILLSGNFRQTLPVIPRSTAAEETNTCLKSSPLWRYVWKIQLTTNMRVALLNDASAELFSNPLLTIGNGRVPADASNGFISFPPNFCNFVSTKEELINKVFLNIIANHKNYDWLSERVILAAKNKDVDCVANEDEATNYPTEFLNSLDVPGTIYNLNQP
;
A
#
# COMPACT_ATOMS: atom_id res chain seq x y z
N ILE A 1 -17.85 15.36 14.96
CA ILE A 1 -16.60 14.81 14.42
C ILE A 1 -16.95 13.97 13.20
N LEU A 2 -16.36 14.25 12.04
CA LEU A 2 -16.47 13.40 10.87
C LEU A 2 -15.15 12.65 10.71
N LEU A 3 -15.23 11.34 10.54
CA LEU A 3 -14.09 10.47 10.35
C LEU A 3 -14.18 9.86 8.95
N SER A 4 -13.13 10.01 8.16
CA SER A 4 -13.01 9.43 6.83
C SER A 4 -11.74 8.60 6.75
N GLY A 5 -11.83 7.40 6.21
CA GLY A 5 -10.67 6.52 6.05
C GLY A 5 -11.06 5.16 5.51
N ASN A 6 -10.06 4.40 5.06
CA ASN A 6 -10.25 3.03 4.61
C ASN A 6 -9.83 2.06 5.72
N PHE A 7 -10.78 1.55 6.49
CA PHE A 7 -10.52 0.63 7.60
C PHE A 7 -10.07 -0.79 7.19
N ARG A 8 -9.76 -0.99 5.91
CA ARG A 8 -9.03 -2.14 5.36
C ARG A 8 -7.54 -1.84 5.14
N GLN A 9 -7.08 -0.61 5.42
CA GLN A 9 -5.66 -0.27 5.47
C GLN A 9 -4.99 -0.93 6.70
N THR A 10 -3.65 -0.88 6.72
CA THR A 10 -2.82 -1.48 7.76
C THR A 10 -3.25 -1.05 9.16
N LEU A 11 -3.14 -1.96 10.12
CA LEU A 11 -3.41 -1.69 11.53
C LEU A 11 -2.46 -0.60 12.07
N PRO A 12 -2.82 0.07 13.18
CA PRO A 12 -1.92 0.99 13.85
C PRO A 12 -0.59 0.30 14.18
N VAL A 13 0.53 0.94 13.84
CA VAL A 13 1.86 0.41 14.13
C VAL A 13 2.18 0.70 15.59
N ILE A 14 2.29 -0.36 16.40
CA ILE A 14 2.70 -0.27 17.80
C ILE A 14 3.99 -1.07 17.96
N PRO A 15 5.13 -0.44 18.26
CA PRO A 15 6.37 -1.19 18.39
C PRO A 15 6.28 -2.23 19.50
N ARG A 16 6.61 -3.49 19.17
CA ARG A 16 6.62 -4.64 20.10
C ARG A 16 5.25 -5.03 20.65
N SER A 17 4.15 -4.63 20.00
CA SER A 17 2.81 -5.10 20.37
C SER A 17 2.56 -6.54 19.94
N THR A 18 1.60 -7.14 20.63
CA THR A 18 0.92 -8.35 20.18
C THR A 18 -0.22 -8.00 19.20
N ALA A 19 -0.63 -8.97 18.38
CA ALA A 19 -1.77 -8.79 17.46
C ALA A 19 -3.08 -8.39 18.16
N ALA A 20 -3.26 -8.82 19.42
CA ALA A 20 -4.42 -8.46 20.24
C ALA A 20 -4.37 -6.98 20.66
N GLU A 21 -3.19 -6.47 21.04
CA GLU A 21 -3.01 -5.06 21.39
C GLU A 21 -3.21 -4.15 20.17
N GLU A 22 -2.66 -4.52 19.01
CA GLU A 22 -2.88 -3.79 17.75
C GLU A 22 -4.38 -3.69 17.41
N THR A 23 -5.10 -4.82 17.56
CA THR A 23 -6.55 -4.84 17.34
C THR A 23 -7.28 -3.98 18.37
N ASN A 24 -6.88 -4.00 19.64
CA ASN A 24 -7.51 -3.20 20.70
C ASN A 24 -7.28 -1.69 20.53
N THR A 25 -6.19 -1.28 19.90
CA THR A 25 -5.94 0.14 19.59
C THR A 25 -6.68 0.64 18.37
N CYS A 26 -7.26 -0.26 17.56
CA CYS A 26 -8.09 0.15 16.44
C CYS A 26 -9.30 0.94 16.93
N LEU A 27 -9.65 1.98 16.19
CA LEU A 27 -10.80 2.83 16.50
C LEU A 27 -12.12 2.03 16.67
N LYS A 28 -12.26 0.92 15.93
CA LYS A 28 -13.42 0.02 16.01
C LYS A 28 -13.57 -0.68 17.36
N SER A 29 -12.47 -0.77 18.13
CA SER A 29 -12.42 -1.40 19.44
C SER A 29 -12.80 -0.44 20.57
N SER A 30 -12.93 0.86 20.25
CA SER A 30 -13.40 1.86 21.21
C SER A 30 -14.85 1.58 21.65
N PRO A 31 -15.18 1.71 22.95
CA PRO A 31 -16.56 1.61 23.43
C PRO A 31 -17.51 2.60 22.75
N LEU A 32 -16.99 3.73 22.27
CA LEU A 32 -17.74 4.77 21.58
C LEU A 32 -18.12 4.39 20.15
N TRP A 33 -17.49 3.36 19.57
CA TRP A 33 -17.75 2.92 18.19
C TRP A 33 -19.22 2.56 17.95
N ARG A 34 -19.94 2.14 18.99
CA ARG A 34 -21.38 1.85 18.94
C ARG A 34 -22.25 3.07 18.62
N TYR A 35 -21.74 4.27 18.89
CA TYR A 35 -22.43 5.53 18.64
C TYR A 35 -22.01 6.19 17.31
N VAL A 36 -21.06 5.59 16.59
CA VAL A 36 -20.60 6.10 15.31
C VAL A 36 -21.58 5.70 14.21
N TRP A 37 -22.16 6.71 13.56
CA TRP A 37 -22.93 6.52 12.33
C TRP A 37 -21.99 6.17 11.17
N LYS A 38 -22.29 5.08 10.45
CA LYS A 38 -21.42 4.54 9.40
C LYS A 38 -22.03 4.80 8.04
N ILE A 39 -21.26 5.45 7.17
CA ILE A 39 -21.59 5.64 5.76
C ILE A 39 -20.48 4.98 4.94
N GLN A 40 -20.86 4.20 3.93
CA GLN A 40 -19.93 3.50 3.06
C GLN A 40 -20.02 4.08 1.65
N LEU A 41 -18.86 4.45 1.10
CA LEU A 41 -18.76 4.80 -0.31
C LEU A 41 -18.61 3.51 -1.13
N THR A 42 -19.47 3.35 -2.13
CA THR A 42 -19.53 2.12 -2.96
C THR A 42 -18.91 2.31 -4.34
N THR A 43 -18.75 3.56 -4.79
CA THR A 43 -18.26 3.87 -6.14
C THR A 43 -16.77 4.13 -6.12
N ASN A 44 -16.01 3.39 -6.95
CA ASN A 44 -14.60 3.67 -7.18
C ASN A 44 -14.46 4.81 -8.20
N MET A 45 -14.35 6.04 -7.69
CA MET A 45 -14.26 7.23 -8.54
C MET A 45 -13.03 7.24 -9.45
N ARG A 46 -11.92 6.54 -9.10
CA ARG A 46 -10.76 6.45 -9.99
C ARG A 46 -11.11 5.71 -11.27
N VAL A 47 -11.82 4.59 -11.16
CA VAL A 47 -12.28 3.83 -12.34
C VAL A 47 -13.35 4.61 -13.10
N ALA A 48 -14.33 5.17 -12.39
CA ALA A 48 -15.45 5.88 -13.00
C ALA A 48 -15.05 7.14 -13.78
N LEU A 49 -13.98 7.83 -13.38
CA LEU A 49 -13.54 9.08 -14.02
C LEU A 49 -12.44 8.87 -15.07
N LEU A 50 -11.59 7.84 -14.91
CA LEU A 50 -10.46 7.62 -15.82
C LEU A 50 -10.85 6.82 -17.08
N ASN A 51 -12.06 6.24 -17.12
CA ASN A 51 -12.60 5.43 -18.22
C ASN A 51 -11.59 4.41 -18.78
N ASP A 52 -10.76 3.88 -17.88
CA ASP A 52 -9.67 2.96 -18.18
C ASP A 52 -10.16 1.53 -17.94
N ALA A 53 -10.32 0.79 -19.05
CA ALA A 53 -10.75 -0.60 -19.01
C ALA A 53 -9.80 -1.49 -18.18
N SER A 54 -8.50 -1.15 -18.13
CA SER A 54 -7.53 -1.88 -17.30
C SER A 54 -7.72 -1.63 -15.81
N ALA A 55 -8.06 -0.39 -15.42
CA ALA A 55 -8.38 -0.04 -14.05
C ALA A 55 -9.66 -0.76 -13.57
N GLU A 56 -10.66 -0.90 -14.44
CA GLU A 56 -11.88 -1.66 -14.14
C GLU A 56 -11.56 -3.13 -13.87
N LEU A 57 -10.80 -3.77 -14.77
CA LEU A 57 -10.37 -5.17 -14.65
C LEU A 57 -9.57 -5.43 -13.37
N PHE A 58 -8.77 -4.46 -12.92
CA PHE A 58 -7.96 -4.60 -11.70
C PHE A 58 -8.75 -4.31 -10.42
N SER A 59 -9.72 -3.40 -10.48
CA SER A 59 -10.43 -2.91 -9.30
C SER A 59 -11.33 -3.95 -8.62
N ASN A 60 -12.04 -4.77 -9.39
CA ASN A 60 -12.98 -5.76 -8.87
C ASN A 60 -12.27 -6.90 -8.11
N PRO A 61 -11.20 -7.52 -8.64
CA PRO A 61 -10.39 -8.46 -7.88
C PRO A 61 -9.80 -7.86 -6.61
N LEU A 62 -9.25 -6.64 -6.67
CA LEU A 62 -8.72 -5.95 -5.49
C LEU A 62 -9.78 -5.76 -4.39
N LEU A 63 -10.99 -5.34 -4.76
CA LEU A 63 -12.11 -5.21 -3.82
C LEU A 63 -12.49 -6.55 -3.22
N THR A 64 -12.46 -7.63 -4.01
CA THR A 64 -12.76 -8.99 -3.54
C THR A 64 -11.73 -9.46 -2.51
N ILE A 65 -10.44 -9.20 -2.78
CA ILE A 65 -9.33 -9.48 -1.85
C ILE A 65 -9.49 -8.66 -0.57
N GLY A 66 -9.66 -7.33 -0.68
CA GLY A 66 -9.79 -6.43 0.46
C GLY A 66 -11.02 -6.69 1.34
N ASN A 67 -12.06 -7.31 0.79
CA ASN A 67 -13.25 -7.73 1.55
C ASN A 67 -13.13 -9.15 2.13
N GLY A 68 -11.97 -9.82 1.98
CA GLY A 68 -11.75 -11.17 2.50
C GLY A 68 -12.63 -12.24 1.84
N ARG A 69 -13.04 -12.01 0.58
CA ARG A 69 -13.93 -12.93 -0.16
C ARG A 69 -13.19 -13.92 -1.06
N VAL A 70 -11.87 -13.81 -1.13
CA VAL A 70 -11.03 -14.79 -1.86
C VAL A 70 -10.75 -15.96 -0.93
N PRO A 71 -11.09 -17.19 -1.32
CA PRO A 71 -10.79 -18.37 -0.51
C PRO A 71 -9.29 -18.55 -0.40
N ALA A 72 -8.82 -18.78 0.82
CA ALA A 72 -7.46 -19.22 1.08
C ALA A 72 -7.40 -20.75 0.98
N ASP A 73 -6.30 -21.27 0.45
CA ASP A 73 -5.97 -22.69 0.49
C ASP A 73 -5.81 -23.14 1.95
N ALA A 74 -6.56 -24.17 2.34
CA ALA A 74 -6.59 -24.67 3.71
C ALA A 74 -5.24 -25.27 4.17
N SER A 75 -4.37 -25.66 3.24
CA SER A 75 -3.10 -26.31 3.54
C SER A 75 -1.98 -25.32 3.91
N ASN A 76 -1.95 -24.15 3.28
CA ASN A 76 -0.86 -23.17 3.40
C ASN A 76 -1.34 -21.74 3.75
N GLY A 77 -2.65 -21.49 3.70
CA GLY A 77 -3.25 -20.18 3.99
C GLY A 77 -3.08 -19.14 2.89
N PHE A 78 -2.59 -19.51 1.71
CA PHE A 78 -2.39 -18.59 0.59
C PHE A 78 -3.64 -18.42 -0.26
N ILE A 79 -3.78 -17.24 -0.85
CA ILE A 79 -4.80 -16.96 -1.85
C ILE A 79 -4.21 -17.15 -3.25
N SER A 80 -5.05 -17.57 -4.19
CA SER A 80 -4.70 -17.57 -5.62
C SER A 80 -5.19 -16.27 -6.28
N PHE A 81 -4.32 -15.63 -7.04
CA PHE A 81 -4.71 -14.47 -7.84
C PHE A 81 -5.44 -14.91 -9.12
N PRO A 82 -6.39 -14.10 -9.62
CA PRO A 82 -6.99 -14.35 -10.92
C PRO A 82 -5.95 -14.37 -12.05
N PRO A 83 -6.20 -15.07 -13.17
CA PRO A 83 -5.36 -15.01 -14.35
C PRO A 83 -5.15 -13.56 -14.81
N ASN A 84 -3.92 -13.22 -15.23
CA ASN A 84 -3.53 -11.87 -15.68
C ASN A 84 -3.67 -10.76 -14.63
N PHE A 85 -3.87 -11.09 -13.35
CA PHE A 85 -3.94 -10.08 -12.29
C PHE A 85 -2.56 -9.50 -11.93
N CYS A 86 -1.52 -10.32 -12.02
CA CYS A 86 -0.14 -9.92 -11.75
C CYS A 86 0.83 -10.66 -12.67
N ASN A 87 2.03 -10.09 -12.82
CA ASN A 87 3.14 -10.71 -13.51
C ASN A 87 4.09 -11.30 -12.48
N PHE A 88 4.05 -12.62 -12.32
CA PHE A 88 5.03 -13.32 -11.49
C PHE A 88 6.41 -13.25 -12.14
N VAL A 89 7.42 -13.10 -11.29
CA VAL A 89 8.84 -13.09 -11.65
C VAL A 89 9.54 -14.13 -10.79
N SER A 90 10.55 -14.78 -11.34
CA SER A 90 11.25 -15.88 -10.64
C SER A 90 12.44 -15.38 -9.83
N THR A 91 12.98 -14.21 -10.17
CA THR A 91 14.14 -13.64 -9.48
C THR A 91 13.93 -12.18 -9.12
N LYS A 92 14.68 -11.75 -8.12
CA LYS A 92 14.75 -10.35 -7.69
C LYS A 92 15.31 -9.44 -8.79
N GLU A 93 16.31 -9.88 -9.52
CA GLU A 93 16.90 -9.14 -10.64
C GLU A 93 15.87 -8.92 -11.76
N GLU A 94 15.04 -9.92 -12.06
CA GLU A 94 13.95 -9.78 -13.02
C GLU A 94 12.93 -8.74 -12.54
N LEU A 95 12.58 -8.74 -11.25
CA LEU A 95 11.70 -7.74 -10.66
C LEU A 95 12.26 -6.32 -10.81
N ILE A 96 13.52 -6.12 -10.41
CA ILE A 96 14.19 -4.81 -10.49
C ILE A 96 14.24 -4.33 -11.94
N ASN A 97 14.65 -5.19 -12.88
CA ASN A 97 14.73 -4.82 -14.29
C ASN A 97 13.36 -4.53 -14.91
N LYS A 98 12.29 -5.21 -14.47
CA LYS A 98 10.93 -4.93 -14.92
C LYS A 98 10.40 -3.59 -14.40
N VAL A 99 10.66 -3.24 -13.14
CA VAL A 99 10.16 -2.00 -12.53
C VAL A 99 11.04 -0.80 -12.90
N PHE A 100 12.36 -0.95 -12.79
CA PHE A 100 13.35 0.11 -12.99
C PHE A 100 14.26 -0.18 -14.18
N LEU A 101 13.66 -0.36 -15.36
CA LEU A 101 14.41 -0.60 -16.59
C LEU A 101 15.42 0.53 -16.85
N ASN A 102 16.70 0.16 -16.97
CA ASN A 102 17.80 1.09 -17.27
C ASN A 102 17.90 2.26 -16.26
N ILE A 103 17.88 1.93 -14.96
CA ILE A 103 17.98 2.91 -13.88
C ILE A 103 19.20 3.84 -14.01
N ILE A 104 20.34 3.32 -14.50
CA ILE A 104 21.57 4.08 -14.69
C ILE A 104 21.34 5.28 -15.62
N ALA A 105 20.54 5.12 -16.68
CA ALA A 105 20.21 6.23 -17.57
C ALA A 105 19.16 7.19 -17.00
N ASN A 106 18.25 6.69 -16.15
CA ASN A 106 17.06 7.42 -15.71
C ASN A 106 17.12 7.94 -14.26
N HIS A 107 18.19 7.67 -13.49
CA HIS A 107 18.28 8.01 -12.06
C HIS A 107 18.14 9.51 -11.74
N LYS A 108 18.28 10.40 -12.73
CA LYS A 108 18.05 11.86 -12.58
C LYS A 108 16.68 12.33 -13.08
N ASN A 109 15.89 11.45 -13.66
CA ASN A 109 14.55 11.76 -14.16
C ASN A 109 13.53 11.49 -13.05
N TYR A 110 13.19 12.55 -12.31
CA TYR A 110 12.27 12.46 -11.17
C TYR A 110 10.84 12.08 -11.58
N ASP A 111 10.35 12.57 -12.73
CA ASP A 111 9.03 12.20 -13.25
C ASP A 111 8.97 10.69 -13.50
N TRP A 112 10.01 10.15 -14.14
CA TRP A 112 10.14 8.70 -14.38
C TRP A 112 10.23 7.90 -13.08
N LEU A 113 10.96 8.37 -12.07
CA LEU A 113 11.06 7.68 -10.77
C LEU A 113 9.74 7.70 -9.99
N SER A 114 8.98 8.79 -10.07
CA SER A 114 7.76 9.01 -9.28
C SER A 114 6.64 8.00 -9.57
N GLU A 115 6.63 7.40 -10.76
CA GLU A 115 5.62 6.44 -11.20
C GLU A 115 5.95 4.98 -10.83
N ARG A 116 7.06 4.73 -10.12
CA ARG A 116 7.62 3.38 -9.92
C ARG A 116 7.92 3.13 -8.44
N VAL A 117 7.62 1.92 -7.97
CA VAL A 117 7.89 1.51 -6.58
C VAL A 117 8.03 0.00 -6.48
N ILE A 118 8.97 -0.46 -5.63
CA ILE A 118 9.02 -1.85 -5.14
C ILE A 118 8.66 -1.81 -3.66
N LEU A 119 7.67 -2.61 -3.26
CA LEU A 119 7.23 -2.72 -1.87
C LEU A 119 7.60 -4.10 -1.34
N ALA A 120 8.10 -4.15 -0.11
CA ALA A 120 8.35 -5.39 0.61
C ALA A 120 7.73 -5.34 2.01
N ALA A 121 7.38 -6.50 2.55
CA ALA A 121 6.71 -6.59 3.85
C ALA A 121 7.63 -6.25 5.04
N LYS A 122 8.95 -6.41 4.89
CA LYS A 122 9.93 -6.16 5.96
C LYS A 122 11.08 -5.31 5.42
N ASN A 123 11.59 -4.42 6.26
CA ASN A 123 12.73 -3.57 5.90
C ASN A 123 13.96 -4.38 5.50
N LYS A 124 14.26 -5.49 6.19
CA LYS A 124 15.35 -6.39 5.79
C LYS A 124 15.25 -6.89 4.35
N ASP A 125 14.03 -7.03 3.82
CA ASP A 125 13.81 -7.51 2.45
C ASP A 125 13.97 -6.34 1.45
N VAL A 126 13.73 -5.09 1.88
CA VAL A 126 14.04 -3.86 1.14
C VAL A 126 15.54 -3.64 1.07
N ASP A 127 16.26 -3.81 2.18
CA ASP A 127 17.71 -3.67 2.25
C ASP A 127 18.41 -4.64 1.29
N CYS A 128 17.83 -5.82 1.08
CA CYS A 128 18.34 -6.75 0.07
C CYS A 128 18.20 -6.19 -1.36
N VAL A 129 17.18 -5.37 -1.63
CA VAL A 129 16.85 -4.80 -2.97
C VAL A 129 17.67 -3.56 -3.30
N ALA A 130 18.00 -2.73 -2.32
CA ALA A 130 18.94 -1.64 -2.51
C ALA A 130 20.38 -2.19 -2.57
N ASN A 131 21.13 -1.94 -3.65
CA ASN A 131 22.58 -2.09 -3.57
C ASN A 131 23.11 -1.00 -2.61
N GLU A 132 23.98 -1.35 -1.66
CA GLU A 132 24.57 -0.36 -0.73
C GLU A 132 25.27 0.80 -1.47
N ASP A 133 25.78 0.53 -2.69
CA ASP A 133 26.43 1.50 -3.58
C ASP A 133 25.43 2.30 -4.46
N GLU A 134 24.17 1.87 -4.58
CA GLU A 134 23.09 2.57 -5.33
C GLU A 134 21.96 3.06 -4.42
N ALA A 135 22.10 2.91 -3.11
CA ALA A 135 21.27 3.58 -2.12
C ALA A 135 21.56 5.08 -2.23
N THR A 136 21.00 5.71 -3.26
CA THR A 136 20.98 7.16 -3.43
C THR A 136 20.49 7.72 -2.11
N ASN A 137 21.36 8.47 -1.44
CA ASN A 137 20.98 9.38 -0.36
C ASN A 137 19.91 10.30 -0.95
N TYR A 138 18.65 9.91 -0.82
CA TYR A 138 17.54 10.78 -1.18
C TYR A 138 17.61 11.94 -0.19
N PRO A 139 17.74 13.18 -0.67
CA PRO A 139 17.74 14.33 0.23
C PRO A 139 16.45 14.28 1.02
N THR A 140 16.51 14.63 2.30
CA THR A 140 15.35 14.61 3.20
C THR A 140 14.17 15.40 2.61
N GLU A 141 14.48 16.40 1.77
CA GLU A 141 13.56 17.18 0.95
C GLU A 141 12.69 16.34 0.00
N PHE A 142 13.22 15.29 -0.63
CA PHE A 142 12.46 14.38 -1.52
C PHE A 142 11.43 13.58 -0.72
N LEU A 143 11.84 13.01 0.43
CA LEU A 143 10.95 12.26 1.32
C LEU A 143 9.89 13.16 1.96
N ASN A 144 10.22 14.43 2.23
CA ASN A 144 9.29 15.43 2.73
C ASN A 144 8.35 15.98 1.65
N SER A 145 8.66 15.78 0.36
CA SER A 145 7.81 16.18 -0.78
C SER A 145 6.82 15.08 -1.20
N LEU A 146 6.98 13.86 -0.68
CA LEU A 146 6.00 12.80 -0.84
C LEU A 146 4.78 13.15 0.04
N ASP A 147 3.93 14.04 -0.47
CA ASP A 147 2.62 14.30 0.10
C ASP A 147 1.82 12.99 0.01
N VAL A 148 1.78 12.25 1.13
CA VAL A 148 0.91 11.08 1.25
C VAL A 148 -0.51 11.63 1.19
N PRO A 149 -1.33 11.28 0.18
CA PRO A 149 -2.67 11.84 0.06
C PRO A 149 -3.49 11.44 1.28
N GLY A 150 -3.78 12.39 2.17
CA GLY A 150 -4.66 12.20 3.33
C GLY A 150 -4.09 12.49 4.72
N THR A 151 -2.84 12.95 4.85
CA THR A 151 -2.29 13.35 6.17
C THR A 151 -2.71 14.78 6.52
N ILE A 152 -3.68 14.93 7.43
CA ILE A 152 -4.00 16.21 8.07
C ILE A 152 -2.93 16.48 9.14
N TYR A 153 -2.00 17.40 8.86
CA TYR A 153 -1.11 17.93 9.89
C TYR A 153 -1.93 18.78 10.87
N ASN A 154 -2.28 18.21 12.03
CA ASN A 154 -2.62 18.99 13.21
C ASN A 154 -1.44 18.92 14.18
N LEU A 155 -0.43 19.74 13.94
CA LEU A 155 0.55 20.11 14.96
C LEU A 155 0.03 21.37 15.67
N ASN A 156 -0.92 21.17 16.59
CA ASN A 156 -0.97 22.02 17.77
C ASN A 156 -0.13 21.32 18.83
N GLN A 157 1.06 21.83 19.10
CA GLN A 157 1.69 21.69 20.40
C GLN A 157 2.19 23.08 20.85
N PRO A 158 2.17 23.35 22.17
CA PRO A 158 2.41 24.67 22.75
C PRO A 158 3.82 25.21 22.51
#